data_AF-E9HNJ9-F1
#
_entry.id   AF-E9HNJ9-F1
#
_cell.length_a   1.000
_cell.length_b   1.000
_cell.length_c   1.000
_cell.angle_alpha   90.00
_cell.angle_beta   90.00
_cell.angle_gamma   90.00
#
_symmetry.space_group_name_H-M   'P 1'
#
loop_
_entity.id
_entity.type
_entity.pdbx_description
1 polymer ?
#
loop_
_entity_poly.entity_id
_entity_poly.type
_entity_poly.pdbx_seq_one_letter_code
_entity_poly.pdbx_strand_id
1 'polypeptide(L)'
;MISGQFDDNVRFSFTFTAGFSFEKAIGLSTIVYGVILKLLAEPISTFLQLKLNLRNITMDLYANSNYILDQVKKNVDFISPGGASRNDAQVLQTVFDFRNDNAHEAFTRSSRDWKLQLDAVHDILDLIHHPNEASEVQTIVDRLVRLEAEGATVTNEDFKFFE
;
A
#
# COMPACT_ATOMS: atom_id res chain seq x y z
N MET A 1 -16.65 0.86 14.18
CA MET A 1 -16.40 0.21 12.89
C MET A 1 -15.02 -0.38 12.98
N ILE A 2 -14.86 -1.68 12.72
CA ILE A 2 -13.56 -2.35 12.76
C ILE A 2 -12.89 -2.07 11.42
N SER A 3 -12.01 -1.07 11.37
CA SER A 3 -11.02 -0.93 10.30
C SER A 3 -9.87 -1.88 10.59
N GLY A 4 -9.32 -2.55 9.55
CA GLY A 4 -7.98 -3.15 9.65
C GLY A 4 -7.83 -4.66 9.80
N GLN A 5 -8.85 -5.50 9.56
CA GLN A 5 -8.61 -6.95 9.58
C GLN A 5 -8.00 -7.45 8.27
N PHE A 6 -6.69 -7.74 8.32
CA PHE A 6 -5.93 -8.49 7.31
C PHE A 6 -6.19 -10.01 7.40
N ASP A 7 -6.77 -10.46 8.51
CA ASP A 7 -7.08 -11.85 8.83
C ASP A 7 -7.74 -12.61 7.67
N ASP A 8 -7.23 -13.80 7.40
CA ASP A 8 -7.70 -14.77 6.39
C ASP A 8 -7.72 -14.29 4.91
N ASN A 9 -7.34 -13.05 4.61
CA ASN A 9 -7.37 -12.51 3.24
C ASN A 9 -6.14 -12.92 2.41
N VAL A 10 -5.05 -13.29 3.08
CA VAL A 10 -3.79 -13.64 2.42
C VAL A 10 -3.18 -14.87 3.11
N ARG A 11 -2.68 -15.85 2.34
CA ARG A 11 -1.91 -17.00 2.85
C ARG A 11 -0.49 -16.98 2.32
N PHE A 12 0.49 -16.77 3.20
CA PHE A 12 1.92 -16.87 2.89
C PHE A 12 2.70 -17.55 4.02
N SER A 13 3.81 -18.17 3.64
CA SER A 13 4.85 -18.63 4.55
C SER A 13 6.18 -18.53 3.83
N PHE A 14 7.11 -17.73 4.36
CA PHE A 14 8.44 -17.56 3.80
C PHE A 14 9.46 -17.20 4.87
N THR A 15 10.73 -17.49 4.63
CA THR A 15 11.81 -17.07 5.54
C THR A 15 12.56 -15.89 4.95
N PHE A 16 12.84 -14.88 5.77
CA PHE A 16 13.77 -13.82 5.40
C PHE A 16 15.17 -14.40 5.29
N THR A 17 15.63 -14.54 4.04
CA THR A 17 16.99 -14.95 3.70
C THR A 17 17.67 -13.84 2.91
N ALA A 18 19.01 -13.78 2.99
CA ALA A 18 19.79 -12.79 2.24
C ALA A 18 19.68 -12.97 0.71
N GLY A 19 19.41 -14.20 0.25
CA GLY A 19 19.22 -14.52 -1.15
C GLY A 19 17.81 -14.24 -1.66
N PHE A 20 17.64 -14.30 -2.97
CA PHE A 20 16.32 -14.35 -3.58
C PHE A 20 15.69 -15.75 -3.36
N SER A 21 14.39 -15.77 -3.05
CA SER A 21 13.57 -16.97 -3.16
C SER A 21 12.19 -16.59 -3.69
N PHE A 22 11.56 -17.50 -4.45
CA PHE A 22 10.24 -17.26 -5.01
C PHE A 22 9.18 -17.15 -3.91
N GLU A 23 9.32 -17.93 -2.85
CA GLU A 23 8.43 -17.92 -1.69
C GLU A 23 8.44 -16.57 -0.99
N LYS A 24 9.64 -16.00 -0.77
CA LYS A 24 9.79 -14.64 -0.21
C LYS A 24 9.19 -13.60 -1.15
N ALA A 25 9.48 -13.72 -2.44
CA ALA A 25 9.00 -12.76 -3.43
C ALA A 25 7.47 -12.73 -3.51
N ILE A 26 6.85 -13.91 -3.62
CA ILE A 26 5.39 -14.06 -3.63
C ILE A 26 4.80 -13.60 -2.30
N GLY A 27 5.36 -14.01 -1.16
CA GLY A 27 4.88 -13.63 0.16
C GLY A 27 4.84 -12.12 0.37
N LEU A 28 5.96 -11.43 0.14
CA LEU A 28 6.05 -9.98 0.23
C LEU A 28 5.12 -9.27 -0.75
N SER A 29 5.07 -9.73 -2.00
CA SER A 29 4.16 -9.16 -3.00
C SER A 29 2.70 -9.28 -2.55
N THR A 30 2.32 -10.42 -1.98
CA THR A 30 0.95 -10.63 -1.53
C THR A 30 0.60 -9.80 -0.30
N ILE A 31 1.55 -9.57 0.62
CA ILE A 31 1.38 -8.64 1.73
C ILE A 31 1.16 -7.21 1.21
N VAL A 32 2.02 -6.72 0.32
CA VAL A 32 1.89 -5.38 -0.25
C VAL A 32 0.56 -5.23 -0.96
N TYR A 33 0.18 -6.20 -1.80
CA TYR A 33 -1.09 -6.14 -2.52
C TYR A 33 -2.30 -6.16 -1.58
N GLY A 34 -2.24 -6.99 -0.53
CA GLY A 34 -3.27 -7.00 0.50
C GLY A 34 -3.41 -5.64 1.19
N VAL A 35 -2.30 -4.98 1.53
CA VAL A 35 -2.31 -3.63 2.13
C VAL A 35 -2.96 -2.62 1.20
N ILE A 36 -2.56 -2.64 -0.07
CA ILE A 36 -3.11 -1.77 -1.10
C ILE A 36 -4.64 -1.95 -1.23
N LEU A 37 -5.12 -3.19 -1.25
CA LEU A 37 -6.56 -3.45 -1.39
C LEU A 37 -7.36 -3.16 -0.13
N LYS A 38 -6.84 -3.55 1.04
CA LYS A 38 -7.57 -3.46 2.32
C LYS A 38 -7.52 -2.07 2.94
N LEU A 39 -6.37 -1.41 2.87
CA LEU A 39 -6.11 -0.18 3.62
C LEU A 39 -6.13 1.07 2.74
N LEU A 40 -5.94 0.96 1.42
CA LEU A 40 -5.85 2.14 0.57
C LEU A 40 -7.06 2.37 -0.35
N ALA A 41 -7.72 1.30 -0.82
CA ALA A 41 -8.81 1.42 -1.79
C ALA A 41 -9.98 2.29 -1.28
N GLU A 42 -10.42 2.08 -0.04
CA GLU A 42 -11.51 2.85 0.57
C GLU A 42 -11.11 4.29 0.89
N PRO A 43 -9.95 4.56 1.53
CA PRO A 43 -9.49 5.92 1.73
C PRO A 43 -9.38 6.74 0.43
N ILE A 44 -8.82 6.17 -0.64
CA ILE A 44 -8.71 6.87 -1.93
C ILE A 44 -10.09 7.19 -2.53
N SER A 45 -11.04 6.24 -2.46
CA SER A 45 -12.41 6.49 -2.91
C SER A 45 -13.06 7.62 -2.11
N THR A 46 -12.94 7.58 -0.78
CA THR A 46 -13.48 8.59 0.14
C THR A 46 -12.88 9.97 -0.11
N PHE A 47 -11.55 10.04 -0.27
CA PHE A 47 -10.84 11.26 -0.65
C PHE A 47 -11.41 11.87 -1.93
N LEU A 48 -11.60 11.07 -2.98
CA LEU A 48 -12.14 11.54 -4.25
C LEU A 48 -13.60 11.98 -4.15
N GLN A 49 -14.43 11.28 -3.38
CA GLN A 49 -15.82 11.68 -3.13
C GLN A 49 -15.88 13.08 -2.53
N LEU A 50 -15.06 13.33 -1.50
CA LEU A 50 -14.97 14.63 -0.84
C LEU A 50 -14.37 15.70 -1.76
N LYS A 51 -13.27 15.38 -2.44
CA LYS A 51 -12.52 16.32 -3.28
C LYS A 51 -13.33 16.78 -4.50
N LEU A 52 -14.09 15.87 -5.10
CA LEU A 52 -14.88 16.12 -6.30
C LEU A 52 -16.34 16.47 -6.00
N ASN A 53 -16.75 16.37 -4.73
CA ASN A 53 -18.15 16.50 -4.30
C ASN A 53 -19.08 15.55 -5.07
N LEU A 54 -18.67 14.28 -5.19
CA LEU A 54 -19.40 13.21 -5.88
C LEU A 54 -19.82 12.13 -4.89
N ARG A 55 -21.06 11.66 -5.00
CA ARG A 55 -21.61 10.64 -4.10
C ARG A 55 -21.21 9.21 -4.45
N ASN A 56 -20.88 8.96 -5.72
CA ASN A 56 -20.61 7.62 -6.25
C ASN A 56 -19.25 7.62 -6.95
N ILE A 57 -18.20 7.29 -6.20
CA ILE A 57 -16.89 6.95 -6.76
C ILE A 57 -16.71 5.44 -6.63
N THR A 58 -16.13 4.82 -7.65
CA THR A 58 -15.84 3.38 -7.64
C THR A 58 -14.81 3.04 -6.55
N MET A 59 -14.85 1.82 -6.02
CA MET A 59 -13.79 1.28 -5.15
C MET A 59 -12.61 0.74 -5.95
N ASP A 60 -12.65 0.85 -7.28
CA ASP A 60 -11.54 0.46 -8.16
C ASP A 60 -10.34 1.37 -7.95
N LEU A 61 -9.37 0.85 -7.19
CA LEU A 61 -8.13 1.55 -6.90
C LEU A 61 -7.32 1.88 -8.15
N TYR A 62 -7.34 1.05 -9.20
CA TYR A 62 -6.64 1.35 -10.44
C TYR A 62 -7.24 2.59 -11.11
N ALA A 63 -8.57 2.62 -11.25
CA ALA A 63 -9.27 3.74 -11.85
C ALA A 63 -9.04 5.04 -11.05
N ASN A 64 -9.15 4.96 -9.73
CA ASN A 64 -8.99 6.12 -8.85
C ASN A 64 -7.54 6.62 -8.82
N SER A 65 -6.55 5.73 -8.71
CA SER A 65 -5.13 6.12 -8.70
C SER A 65 -4.71 6.73 -10.03
N ASN A 66 -5.16 6.15 -11.14
CA ASN A 66 -4.90 6.71 -12.47
C ASN A 66 -5.52 8.10 -12.64
N TYR A 67 -6.76 8.30 -12.15
CA TYR A 67 -7.40 9.60 -12.14
C TYR A 67 -6.59 10.62 -11.34
N ILE A 68 -6.18 10.28 -10.11
CA ILE A 68 -5.40 11.20 -9.25
C ILE A 68 -4.08 11.57 -9.91
N LEU A 69 -3.35 10.60 -10.48
CA LEU A 69 -2.11 10.85 -11.23
C LEU A 69 -2.32 11.85 -12.36
N ASP A 70 -3.40 11.70 -13.13
CA ASP A 70 -3.71 12.62 -14.22
C ASP A 70 -4.12 14.01 -13.73
N GLN A 71 -4.70 14.13 -12.54
CA GLN A 71 -4.96 15.44 -11.92
C GLN A 71 -3.68 16.09 -11.38
N VAL A 72 -2.80 15.32 -10.73
CA VAL A 72 -1.51 15.82 -10.20
C VAL A 72 -0.61 16.33 -11.32
N LYS A 73 -0.61 15.69 -12.50
CA LYS A 73 0.10 16.18 -13.69
C LYS A 73 -0.39 17.56 -14.16
N LYS A 74 -1.67 17.87 -13.94
CA LYS A 74 -2.29 19.16 -14.33
C LYS A 74 -2.16 20.21 -13.24
N ASN A 75 -2.19 19.76 -11.99
CA ASN A 75 -2.09 20.60 -10.80
C ASN A 75 -1.32 19.84 -9.72
N VAL A 76 -0.06 20.24 -9.49
CA VAL A 76 0.82 19.61 -8.50
C VAL A 76 0.28 19.64 -7.08
N ASP A 77 -0.64 20.56 -6.77
CA ASP A 77 -1.30 20.70 -5.47
C ASP A 77 -2.70 20.06 -5.45
N PHE A 78 -3.00 19.16 -6.40
CA PHE A 78 -4.31 18.52 -6.49
C PHE A 78 -4.72 17.85 -5.19
N ILE A 79 -3.82 17.17 -4.49
CA ILE A 79 -4.13 16.50 -3.22
C ILE A 79 -4.21 17.55 -2.11
N SER A 80 -3.08 18.20 -1.83
CA SER A 80 -2.95 19.30 -0.87
C SER A 80 -1.84 20.27 -1.29
N PRO A 81 -1.83 21.51 -0.77
CA PRO A 81 -0.79 22.50 -1.08
C PRO A 81 0.63 22.01 -0.77
N GLY A 82 1.59 22.29 -1.65
CA GLY A 82 2.99 21.90 -1.51
C GLY A 82 3.32 20.53 -2.10
N GLY A 83 2.50 20.02 -3.03
CA GLY A 83 2.64 18.66 -3.57
C GLY A 83 3.91 18.46 -4.39
N ALA A 84 4.43 19.52 -5.02
CA ALA A 84 5.72 19.47 -5.70
C ALA A 84 6.89 19.21 -4.73
N SER A 85 6.89 19.87 -3.57
CA SER A 85 7.96 19.74 -2.56
C SER A 85 7.96 18.38 -1.85
N ARG A 86 6.79 17.77 -1.65
CA ARG A 86 6.65 16.41 -1.10
C ARG A 86 6.78 15.30 -2.14
N ASN A 87 6.81 15.67 -3.43
CA ASN A 87 6.87 14.74 -4.55
C ASN A 87 5.65 13.80 -4.64
N ASP A 88 4.45 14.34 -4.39
CA ASP A 88 3.17 13.60 -4.36
C ASP A 88 2.97 12.75 -5.64
N ALA A 89 3.42 13.25 -6.79
CA ALA A 89 3.36 12.53 -8.06
C ALA A 89 4.16 11.23 -8.06
N GLN A 90 5.37 11.25 -7.50
CA GLN A 90 6.23 10.07 -7.44
C GLN A 90 5.69 9.05 -6.44
N VAL A 91 5.18 9.50 -5.28
CA VAL A 91 4.58 8.61 -4.28
C VAL A 91 3.36 7.88 -4.87
N LEU A 92 2.48 8.60 -5.55
CA LEU A 92 1.34 7.99 -6.25
C LEU A 92 1.77 7.05 -7.38
N GLN A 93 2.78 7.43 -8.17
CA GLN A 93 3.28 6.61 -9.27
C GLN A 93 3.83 5.29 -8.74
N THR A 94 4.53 5.35 -7.61
CA THR A 94 5.07 4.20 -6.89
C THR A 94 3.93 3.22 -6.55
N VAL A 95 2.88 3.66 -5.88
CA VAL A 95 1.72 2.79 -5.57
C VAL A 95 1.02 2.25 -6.81
N PHE A 96 0.86 3.08 -7.86
CA PHE A 96 0.23 2.66 -9.11
C PHE A 96 1.02 1.55 -9.83
N ASP A 97 2.34 1.73 -9.95
CA ASP A 97 3.23 0.78 -10.60
C ASP A 97 3.21 -0.55 -9.86
N PHE A 98 3.23 -0.53 -8.53
CA PHE A 98 3.25 -1.75 -7.73
C PHE A 98 1.92 -2.48 -7.67
N ARG A 99 0.79 -1.77 -7.70
CA ARG A 99 -0.51 -2.40 -7.93
C ARG A 99 -0.51 -3.15 -9.26
N ASN A 100 0.05 -2.56 -10.32
CA ASN A 100 0.12 -3.20 -11.63
C ASN A 100 1.11 -4.37 -11.66
N ASP A 101 2.27 -4.24 -11.02
CA ASP A 101 3.23 -5.33 -10.90
C ASP A 101 2.60 -6.55 -10.21
N ASN A 102 1.85 -6.33 -9.13
CA ASN A 102 1.10 -7.41 -8.47
C ASN A 102 0.01 -8.01 -9.36
N ALA A 103 -0.73 -7.18 -10.10
CA ALA A 103 -1.78 -7.65 -11.00
C ALA A 103 -1.24 -8.44 -12.22
N HIS A 104 0.05 -8.28 -12.55
CA HIS A 104 0.71 -8.92 -13.68
C HIS A 104 1.81 -9.90 -13.28
N GLU A 105 1.80 -10.38 -12.03
CA GLU A 105 2.72 -11.41 -11.53
C GLU A 105 4.21 -11.02 -11.60
N ALA A 106 4.52 -9.71 -11.58
CA ALA A 106 5.88 -9.18 -11.58
C ALA A 106 6.53 -9.22 -10.17
N PHE A 107 6.39 -10.36 -9.49
CA PHE A 107 6.72 -10.57 -8.07
C PHE A 107 8.18 -10.22 -7.70
N THR A 108 9.11 -10.31 -8.65
CA THR A 108 10.53 -10.00 -8.42
C THR A 108 10.74 -8.51 -8.09
N ARG A 109 10.02 -7.59 -8.75
CA ARG A 109 10.10 -6.16 -8.44
C ARG A 109 9.44 -5.86 -7.09
N SER A 110 8.27 -6.44 -6.85
CA SER A 110 7.56 -6.32 -5.57
C SER A 110 8.42 -6.74 -4.38
N SER A 111 9.19 -7.83 -4.54
CA SER A 111 10.01 -8.40 -3.46
C SER A 111 11.20 -7.56 -3.01
N ARG A 112 11.76 -6.74 -3.91
CA ARG A 112 12.95 -5.93 -3.61
C ARG A 112 12.58 -4.61 -2.96
N ASP A 113 11.48 -4.03 -3.39
CA ASP A 113 11.08 -2.67 -3.03
C ASP A 113 9.86 -2.66 -2.09
N TRP A 114 9.59 -3.77 -1.40
CA TRP A 114 8.43 -3.95 -0.53
C TRP A 114 8.31 -2.85 0.54
N LYS A 115 9.44 -2.37 1.06
CA LYS A 115 9.43 -1.30 2.07
C LYS A 115 9.03 0.03 1.45
N LEU A 116 9.67 0.40 0.32
CA LEU A 116 9.32 1.61 -0.42
C LEU A 116 7.84 1.61 -0.85
N GLN A 117 7.31 0.44 -1.21
CA GLN A 117 5.89 0.23 -1.52
C GLN A 117 4.98 0.59 -0.36
N LEU A 118 5.23 0.02 0.82
CA LEU A 118 4.41 0.24 1.99
C LEU A 118 4.57 1.67 2.54
N ASP A 119 5.79 2.21 2.52
CA ASP A 119 6.07 3.60 2.88
C ASP A 119 5.27 4.56 1.97
N ALA A 120 5.20 4.28 0.66
CA ALA A 120 4.39 5.09 -0.25
C ALA A 120 2.87 4.99 0.03
N VAL A 121 2.37 3.82 0.44
CA VAL A 121 0.97 3.68 0.88
C VAL A 121 0.72 4.49 2.15
N HIS A 122 1.62 4.39 3.14
CA HIS A 122 1.57 5.17 4.37
C HIS A 122 1.52 6.68 4.07
N ASP A 123 2.42 7.17 3.23
CA ASP A 123 2.52 8.59 2.89
C ASP A 123 1.26 9.11 2.18
N ILE A 124 0.65 8.30 1.29
CA ILE A 124 -0.63 8.66 0.69
C ILE A 124 -1.72 8.76 1.75
N LEU A 125 -1.83 7.76 2.65
CA LEU A 125 -2.85 7.72 3.69
C LEU A 125 -2.74 8.93 4.64
N ASP A 126 -1.54 9.28 5.06
CA ASP A 126 -1.28 10.49 5.85
C ASP A 126 -1.72 11.76 5.08
N LEU A 127 -1.34 11.86 3.82
CA LEU A 127 -1.65 13.01 2.97
C LEU A 127 -3.15 13.21 2.72
N ILE A 128 -3.92 12.13 2.66
CA ILE A 128 -5.38 12.17 2.52
C ILE A 128 -6.12 12.17 3.86
N HIS A 129 -5.41 12.32 4.98
CA HIS A 129 -5.94 12.40 6.35
C HIS A 129 -6.65 11.12 6.83
N HIS A 130 -6.07 9.95 6.56
CA HIS A 130 -6.49 8.64 7.04
C HIS A 130 -5.46 8.06 8.03
N PRO A 131 -5.32 8.63 9.24
CA PRO A 131 -4.23 8.31 10.16
C PRO A 131 -4.33 6.92 10.79
N ASN A 132 -5.54 6.35 10.90
CA ASN A 132 -5.72 5.02 11.49
C ASN A 132 -5.14 3.96 10.56
N GLU A 133 -5.49 4.03 9.27
CA GLU A 133 -4.97 3.17 8.22
C GLU A 133 -3.47 3.40 8.03
N ALA A 134 -2.99 4.65 8.07
CA ALA A 134 -1.55 4.94 8.02
C ALA A 134 -0.79 4.26 9.18
N SER A 135 -1.30 4.38 10.41
CA SER A 135 -0.71 3.74 11.59
C SER A 135 -0.67 2.21 11.48
N GLU A 136 -1.68 1.63 10.84
CA GLU A 136 -1.73 0.18 10.59
C GLU A 136 -0.66 -0.24 9.56
N VAL A 137 -0.52 0.51 8.47
CA VAL A 137 0.57 0.27 7.49
C VAL A 137 1.93 0.39 8.16
N GLN A 138 2.15 1.39 9.01
CA GLN A 138 3.41 1.53 9.75
C GLN A 138 3.68 0.32 10.65
N THR A 139 2.65 -0.19 11.33
CA THR A 139 2.77 -1.40 12.17
C THR A 139 3.20 -2.62 11.35
N ILE A 140 2.65 -2.78 10.15
CA ILE A 140 3.03 -3.83 9.19
C ILE A 140 4.49 -3.66 8.74
N VAL A 141 4.91 -2.43 8.41
CA VAL A 141 6.30 -2.12 8.03
C VAL A 141 7.27 -2.46 9.16
N ASP A 142 6.99 -1.98 10.38
CA ASP A 142 7.85 -2.20 11.54
C ASP A 142 7.99 -3.69 11.87
N ARG A 143 6.89 -4.44 11.73
CA ARG A 143 6.87 -5.90 11.89
C ARG A 143 7.76 -6.58 10.87
N LEU A 144 7.62 -6.25 9.59
CA LEU A 144 8.41 -6.83 8.51
C LEU A 144 9.90 -6.50 8.64
N VAL A 145 10.25 -5.25 8.97
CA VAL A 145 11.64 -4.83 9.21
C VAL A 145 12.27 -5.64 10.34
N ARG A 146 11.55 -5.85 11.45
CA ARG A 146 12.05 -6.66 12.56
C ARG A 146 12.25 -8.11 12.15
N LEU A 147 11.26 -8.72 11.49
CA LEU A 147 11.35 -10.11 11.02
C LEU A 147 12.49 -10.31 10.01
N GLU A 148 12.74 -9.31 9.15
CA GLU A 148 13.88 -9.31 8.22
C GLU A 148 15.21 -9.29 8.95
N ALA A 149 15.36 -8.40 9.94
CA ALA A 149 16.58 -8.29 10.75
C ALA A 149 16.87 -9.58 11.55
N GLU A 150 15.83 -10.31 11.95
CA GLU A 150 15.93 -11.58 12.67
C GLU A 150 16.17 -12.79 11.74
N GLY A 151 16.02 -12.63 10.42
CA GLY A 151 16.01 -13.74 9.47
C GLY A 151 14.86 -14.72 9.73
N ALA A 152 13.73 -14.22 10.26
CA ALA A 152 12.63 -15.02 10.75
C ALA A 152 11.78 -15.64 9.63
N THR A 153 11.01 -16.66 9.99
CA THR A 153 9.92 -17.17 9.14
C THR A 153 8.68 -16.33 9.37
N VAL A 154 8.19 -15.74 8.30
CA VAL A 154 7.00 -14.90 8.22
C VAL A 154 5.82 -15.77 7.84
N THR A 155 4.74 -15.67 8.62
CA THR A 155 3.48 -16.38 8.41
C THR A 155 2.29 -15.44 8.59
N ASN A 156 1.10 -15.89 8.23
CA ASN A 156 -0.13 -15.16 8.49
C ASN A 156 -0.33 -14.75 9.95
N GLU A 157 0.15 -15.56 10.90
CA GLU A 157 0.02 -15.30 12.34
C GLU A 157 0.75 -14.00 12.74
N ASP A 158 1.79 -13.62 12.00
CA ASP A 158 2.53 -12.39 12.25
C ASP A 158 1.72 -11.13 11.93
N PHE A 159 0.61 -11.29 11.18
CA PHE A 159 -0.29 -10.24 10.71
C PHE A 159 -1.71 -10.33 11.26
N LYS A 160 -1.96 -11.17 12.27
CA LYS A 160 -3.19 -11.12 13.06
C LYS A 160 -3.18 -9.90 13.95
N PHE A 161 -3.60 -8.78 13.38
CA PHE A 161 -3.83 -7.54 14.08
C PHE A 161 -5.34 -7.39 14.24
N PHE A 162 -5.81 -7.18 15.48
CA PHE A 162 -7.20 -6.94 15.88
C PHE A 162 -8.09 -8.18 16.12
N GLU A 163 -8.01 -8.73 17.35
CA GLU A 163 -9.21 -9.15 18.10
C GLU A 163 -9.90 -7.93 18.74
#